data_AF-A0A3M1L0E2-F1
#
_entry.id   AF-A0A3M1L0E2-F1
#
_cell.length_a   1.000
_cell.length_b   1.000
_cell.length_c   1.000
_cell.angle_alpha   90.00
_cell.angle_beta   90.00
_cell.angle_gamma   90.00
#
_symmetry.space_group_name_H-M   'P 1'
#
loop_
_entity.id
_entity.type
_entity.pdbx_description
1 polymer ?
#
loop_
_entity_poly.entity_id
_entity_poly.type
_entity_poly.pdbx_seq_one_letter_code
_entity_poly.pdbx_strand_id
1 'polypeptide(L)'
;MVQVHIIAEGRTEVNFVKGLLKAWFARRNIFLTASQVTTRKDRKLGRVHRGGLVNLEHLLNDIRKFARQFERQSDRYLTTLVDLYSFPLHERPDWRQEVESRSSGR
;
A
#
# COMPACT_ATOMS: atom_id res chain seq x y z
N MET A 1 -7.00 10.75 -19.02
CA MET A 1 -5.70 10.20 -18.60
C MET A 1 -5.84 9.78 -17.15
N VAL A 2 -5.33 8.63 -16.74
CA VAL A 2 -5.46 8.15 -15.35
C VAL A 2 -4.09 8.16 -14.68
N GLN A 3 -4.01 8.65 -13.43
CA GLN A 3 -2.81 8.61 -12.61
C GLN A 3 -3.06 7.70 -11.41
N VAL A 4 -2.16 6.77 -11.14
CA VAL A 4 -2.25 5.89 -9.96
C VAL A 4 -0.98 6.03 -9.14
N HIS A 5 -1.15 6.38 -7.87
CA HIS A 5 -0.08 6.32 -6.88
C HIS A 5 -0.18 5.01 -6.10
N ILE A 6 0.93 4.28 -6.05
CA ILE A 6 1.04 3.02 -5.32
C ILE A 6 1.91 3.25 -4.09
N ILE A 7 1.36 3.02 -2.90
CA ILE A 7 2.14 2.97 -1.67
C ILE A 7 2.58 1.52 -1.46
N ALA A 8 3.86 1.26 -1.60
CA ALA A 8 4.46 -0.05 -1.49
C ALA A 8 5.08 -0.25 -0.10
N GLU A 9 4.96 -1.47 0.44
CA GLU A 9 5.58 -1.85 1.71
C GLU A 9 7.10 -1.60 1.71
N GLY A 10 7.77 -2.10 0.66
CA GLY A 10 9.22 -2.15 0.59
C GLY A 10 9.78 -1.69 -0.75
N ARG A 11 11.10 -1.84 -0.87
CA ARG A 11 11.84 -1.42 -2.05
C ARG A 11 11.59 -2.33 -3.25
N THR A 12 11.36 -3.63 -3.01
CA THR A 12 11.11 -4.62 -4.06
C THR A 12 9.85 -4.29 -4.85
N GLU A 13 8.77 -3.95 -4.15
CA GLU A 13 7.47 -3.60 -4.72
C GLU A 13 7.56 -2.28 -5.51
N VAL A 14 8.27 -1.28 -4.99
CA VAL A 14 8.55 -0.03 -5.72
C VAL A 14 9.29 -0.30 -7.02
N ASN A 15 10.32 -1.16 -6.98
CA ASN A 15 11.11 -1.50 -8.15
C ASN A 15 10.27 -2.30 -9.17
N PHE A 16 9.42 -3.21 -8.71
CA PHE A 16 8.48 -3.95 -9.56
C PHE A 16 7.53 -3.01 -10.32
N VAL A 17 6.95 -2.02 -9.62
CA VAL A 17 6.10 -1.00 -10.27
C VAL A 17 6.88 -0.21 -11.31
N LYS A 18 8.06 0.31 -10.95
CA LYS A 18 8.84 1.19 -11.82
C LYS A 18 9.46 0.46 -13.01
N GLY A 19 9.92 -0.77 -12.81
CA GLY A 19 10.62 -1.57 -13.81
C GLY A 19 9.70 -2.31 -14.77
N LEU A 20 8.54 -2.78 -14.30
CA LEU A 20 7.63 -3.59 -15.11
C LEU A 20 6.28 -2.91 -15.35
N LEU A 21 5.54 -2.62 -14.28
CA LEU A 21 4.14 -2.21 -14.41
C LEU A 21 3.99 -0.86 -15.11
N LYS A 22 4.86 0.10 -14.79
CA LYS A 22 4.77 1.47 -15.33
C LYS A 22 4.70 1.48 -16.86
N ALA A 23 5.58 0.74 -17.54
CA ALA A 23 5.61 0.68 -19.00
C ALA A 23 4.37 -0.03 -19.58
N TRP A 24 3.93 -1.11 -18.92
CA TRP A 24 2.76 -1.87 -19.37
C TRP A 24 1.46 -1.06 -19.28
N PHE A 25 1.29 -0.29 -18.21
CA PHE A 25 0.10 0.56 -17.99
C PHE A 25 0.15 1.87 -18.78
N ALA A 26 1.34 2.44 -19.02
CA ALA A 26 1.46 3.68 -19.81
C ALA A 26 0.89 3.52 -21.22
N ARG A 27 1.04 2.33 -21.84
CA ARG A 27 0.44 1.99 -23.15
C ARG A 27 -1.09 2.03 -23.16
N ARG A 28 -1.72 2.06 -21.98
CA ARG A 28 -3.18 2.13 -21.77
C ARG A 28 -3.62 3.50 -21.23
N ASN A 29 -2.77 4.52 -21.32
CA ASN A 29 -3.01 5.87 -20.81
C ASN A 29 -3.22 5.92 -19.27
N ILE A 30 -2.62 4.95 -18.56
CA ILE A 30 -2.58 4.86 -17.10
C ILE A 30 -1.13 5.04 -16.65
N PHE A 31 -0.87 6.06 -15.84
CA PHE A 31 0.48 6.40 -15.41
C PHE A 31 0.67 6.05 -13.94
N LEU A 32 1.61 5.14 -13.70
CA LEU A 32 1.91 4.66 -12.35
C LEU A 32 3.07 5.43 -11.74
N THR A 33 2.89 5.77 -10.46
CA THR A 33 3.97 6.22 -9.57
C THR A 33 3.98 5.33 -8.32
N ALA A 34 5.15 5.16 -7.71
CA ALA A 34 5.28 4.37 -6.49
C ALA A 34 6.17 5.04 -5.45
N SER A 35 5.73 5.00 -4.20
CA SER A 35 6.48 5.39 -3.01
C SER A 35 6.54 4.23 -2.02
N GLN A 36 7.55 4.25 -1.14
CA GLN A 36 7.67 3.27 -0.06
C GLN A 36 6.99 3.84 1.20
N VAL A 37 6.37 2.99 2.02
CA VAL A 37 5.81 3.38 3.33
C VAL A 37 6.85 4.11 4.19
N THR A 38 6.44 5.23 4.79
CA THR A 38 7.29 6.07 5.64
C THR A 38 7.43 5.45 7.03
N THR A 39 8.52 4.71 7.25
CA THR A 39 8.90 4.28 8.61
C THR A 39 9.71 5.40 9.27
N ARG A 40 9.19 6.07 10.31
CA ARG A 40 10.07 6.93 11.13
C ARG A 40 11.10 6.04 11.83
N LYS A 41 12.40 6.35 11.67
CA LYS A 41 13.45 5.73 12.49
C LYS A 41 13.21 6.11 13.95
N ASP A 42 13.02 5.10 14.78
CA ASP A 42 13.02 5.26 16.22
C ASP A 42 14.38 5.79 16.68
N ARG A 43 14.42 7.05 17.13
CA ARG A 43 15.66 7.76 17.50
C ARG A 43 16.11 7.43 18.93
N LYS A 44 15.36 6.59 19.66
CA LYS A 44 15.58 6.35 21.11
C LYS A 44 16.16 4.99 21.50
N LEU A 45 16.06 3.93 20.68
CA LEU A 45 16.31 2.57 21.17
C LEU A 45 17.34 1.72 20.41
N GLY A 46 17.98 2.23 19.35
CA GLY A 46 19.15 1.58 18.73
C GLY A 46 18.94 0.14 18.19
N ARG A 47 17.72 -0.40 18.23
CA ARG A 47 17.37 -1.73 17.72
C ARG A 47 16.49 -1.58 16.49
N VAL A 48 17.07 -1.94 15.35
CA VAL A 48 16.37 -2.03 14.06
C VAL A 48 15.89 -3.46 13.92
N HIS A 49 14.61 -3.72 14.22
CA HIS A 49 13.98 -4.97 13.81
C HIS A 49 13.73 -4.89 12.30
N ARG A 50 14.43 -5.74 11.54
CA ARG A 50 14.27 -5.85 10.08
C ARG A 50 13.33 -7.03 9.80
N GLY A 51 12.10 -6.76 9.38
CA GLY A 51 11.23 -7.78 8.76
C GLY A 51 9.74 -7.45 8.83
N GLY A 52 9.07 -7.55 7.67
CA GLY A 52 7.61 -7.58 7.47
C GLY A 52 6.85 -6.31 7.85
N LEU A 53 5.93 -5.84 6.99
CA LEU A 53 5.02 -4.70 7.14
C LEU A 53 4.99 -4.10 8.57
N VAL A 54 5.96 -3.22 8.86
CA VAL A 54 6.38 -2.93 10.24
C VAL A 54 5.35 -2.11 11.02
N ASN A 55 4.33 -1.53 10.38
CA ASN A 55 3.17 -0.93 11.06
C ASN A 55 2.08 -0.58 10.03
N LEU A 56 0.92 -1.24 10.10
CA LEU A 56 -0.29 -0.85 9.36
C LEU A 56 -0.60 0.64 9.57
N GLU A 57 -0.32 1.18 10.75
CA GLU A 57 -0.48 2.59 11.07
C GLU A 57 0.32 3.52 10.13
N HIS A 58 1.57 3.18 9.80
CA HIS A 58 2.36 3.99 8.87
C HIS A 58 1.76 3.97 7.46
N LEU A 59 1.32 2.80 7.01
CA LEU A 59 0.62 2.66 5.74
C LEU A 59 -0.66 3.50 5.72
N LEU A 60 -1.49 3.42 6.77
CA LEU A 60 -2.72 4.21 6.90
C LEU A 60 -2.44 5.71 6.93
N ASN A 61 -1.35 6.14 7.57
CA ASN A 61 -0.96 7.54 7.62
C ASN A 61 -0.53 8.06 6.24
N ASP A 62 0.23 7.29 5.48
CA ASP A 62 0.58 7.63 4.10
C ASP A 62 -0.67 7.62 3.21
N ILE A 63 -1.57 6.65 3.37
CA ILE A 63 -2.86 6.62 2.65
C ILE A 63 -3.63 7.91 2.90
N ARG A 64 -3.84 8.28 4.16
CA ARG A 64 -4.57 9.51 4.53
C ARG A 64 -3.89 10.76 3.98
N LYS A 65 -2.56 10.81 4.01
CA LYS A 65 -1.78 11.93 3.47
C LYS A 65 -2.03 12.08 1.97
N PHE A 66 -1.88 11.02 1.18
CA PHE A 66 -2.06 11.07 -0.26
C PHE A 66 -3.54 11.24 -0.65
N ALA A 67 -4.47 10.60 0.06
CA ALA A 67 -5.90 10.79 -0.16
C ALA A 67 -6.30 12.27 -0.06
N ARG A 68 -5.84 12.98 0.98
CA ARG A 68 -6.05 14.44 1.10
C ARG A 68 -5.42 15.24 -0.04
N GLN A 69 -4.27 14.82 -0.55
CA GLN A 69 -3.62 15.51 -1.67
C GLN A 69 -4.37 15.31 -3.00
N PHE A 70 -5.02 14.16 -3.17
CA PHE A 70 -5.68 13.78 -4.42
C PHE A 70 -7.20 13.99 -4.39
N GLU A 71 -7.78 14.37 -3.25
CA GLU A 71 -9.23 14.52 -3.03
C GLU A 71 -9.95 15.35 -4.11
N ARG A 72 -9.28 16.38 -4.66
CA ARG A 72 -9.86 17.27 -5.68
C ARG A 72 -9.53 16.87 -7.12
N GLN A 73 -8.89 15.72 -7.33
CA GLN A 73 -8.37 15.29 -8.63
C GLN A 73 -9.08 13.99 -9.05
N SER A 74 -10.10 14.13 -9.91
CA SER A 74 -10.96 13.02 -10.33
C SER A 74 -10.26 11.93 -11.14
N ASP A 75 -9.08 12.22 -11.67
CA ASP A 75 -8.26 11.31 -12.48
C ASP A 75 -7.12 10.65 -11.69
N ARG A 76 -7.05 10.88 -10.37
CA ARG A 76 -6.01 10.35 -9.49
C ARG A 76 -6.53 9.30 -8.54
N TYR A 77 -5.90 8.15 -8.57
CA TYR A 77 -6.22 7.01 -7.72
C TYR A 77 -5.05 6.68 -6.81
N LEU A 78 -5.39 6.14 -5.65
CA LEU A 78 -4.45 5.66 -4.66
C LEU A 78 -4.69 4.18 -4.41
N THR A 79 -3.63 3.39 -4.42
CA THR A 79 -3.68 1.97 -4.07
C THR A 79 -2.40 1.58 -3.33
N THR A 80 -2.34 0.34 -2.84
CA THR A 80 -1.23 -0.18 -2.06
C THR A 80 -0.69 -1.47 -2.66
N LEU A 81 0.57 -1.76 -2.40
CA LEU A 81 1.19 -3.04 -2.73
C LEU A 81 1.91 -3.55 -1.48
N VAL A 82 1.26 -4.50 -0.82
CA VAL A 82 1.67 -5.06 0.48
C VAL A 82 1.90 -6.56 0.34
N ASP A 83 2.90 -7.08 1.04
CA ASP A 83 3.12 -8.52 1.07
C ASP A 83 2.04 -9.20 1.92
N LEU A 84 1.22 -10.01 1.25
CA LEU A 84 0.15 -10.78 1.88
C LEU A 84 0.67 -11.79 2.90
N TYR A 85 1.87 -12.34 2.71
CA TYR A 85 2.43 -13.37 3.57
C TYR A 85 3.18 -12.79 4.76
N SER A 86 3.80 -11.62 4.59
CA SER A 86 4.51 -10.91 5.66
C SER A 86 3.61 -9.98 6.48
N PHE A 87 2.33 -9.81 6.13
CA PHE A 87 1.39 -9.00 6.92
C PHE A 87 1.18 -9.60 8.32
N PRO A 88 1.33 -8.81 9.41
CA PRO A 88 1.26 -9.33 10.78
C PRO A 88 -0.05 -10.08 11.04
N LEU A 89 0.04 -11.39 11.28
CA LEU A 89 -1.11 -12.29 11.45
C LEU A 89 -2.06 -11.83 12.57
N HIS A 90 -1.53 -11.18 13.62
CA HIS A 90 -2.31 -10.65 14.74
C HIS A 90 -3.10 -9.37 14.40
N GLU A 91 -2.73 -8.66 13.32
CA GLU A 91 -3.43 -7.46 12.83
C GLU A 91 -4.29 -7.76 11.60
N ARG A 92 -4.29 -9.01 11.12
CA ARG A 92 -5.16 -9.41 10.01
C ARG A 92 -6.61 -9.39 10.49
N PRO A 93 -7.52 -8.71 9.76
CA PRO A 93 -8.93 -9.00 9.89
C PRO A 93 -9.14 -10.50 9.67
N ASP A 94 -9.93 -11.16 10.52
CA ASP A 94 -10.33 -12.54 10.26
C ASP A 94 -11.30 -12.55 9.08
N TRP A 95 -10.72 -12.53 7.88
CA TRP A 95 -11.45 -12.51 6.62
C TRP A 95 -12.32 -13.75 6.45
N ARG A 96 -12.08 -14.85 7.18
CA ARG A 96 -12.97 -16.01 7.17
C ARG A 96 -14.31 -15.67 7.81
N GLN A 97 -14.30 -14.98 8.95
CA GLN A 97 -15.52 -14.49 9.59
C GLN A 97 -16.24 -13.43 8.74
N GLU A 98 -15.48 -12.59 8.02
CA GLU A 98 -16.07 -11.56 7.15
C GLU A 98 -16.70 -12.15 5.87
N VAL A 99 -16.10 -13.20 5.29
CA VAL A 99 -16.67 -13.91 4.13
C VAL A 99 -17.92 -14.69 4.54
N GLU A 100 -17.91 -15.35 5.71
CA GLU A 100 -19.07 -16.08 6.24
C GLU A 100 -20.25 -15.15 6.57
N SER A 101 -20.00 -14.00 7.20
CA SER A 101 -21.05 -13.02 7.51
C SER A 101 -21.67 -12.38 6.26
N ARG A 102 -20.89 -12.21 5.18
CA ARG A 102 -21.41 -11.75 3.87
C ARG A 102 -22.16 -12.84 3.10
N SER A 103 -21.90 -14.11 3.41
CA SER A 103 -22.55 -15.26 2.77
C SER A 103 -23.87 -15.63 3.45
N SER A 104 -24.00 -15.38 4.76
CA SER A 104 -25.20 -15.61 5.55
C SER A 104 -26.23 -14.46 5.51
N GLY A 105 -25.95 -13.40 4.74
CA GLY A 105 -26.83 -12.25 4.52
C GLY A 105 -27.64 -12.31 3.21
N ARG A 106 -27.89 -13.50 2.66
CA ARG A 106 -28.80 -13.73 1.52
C ARG A 106 -29.92 -14.69 1.91
#